data_AF-A0A9D4G287-F1
#
_entry.id   AF-A0A9D4G287-F1
#
_cell.length_a   1.000
_cell.length_b   1.000
_cell.length_c   1.000
_cell.angle_alpha   90.00
_cell.angle_beta   90.00
_cell.angle_gamma   90.00
#
_symmetry.space_group_name_H-M   'P 1'
#
loop_
_entity.id
_entity.type
_entity.pdbx_description
1 polymer ?
#
loop_
_entity_poly.entity_id
_entity_poly.type
_entity_poly.pdbx_seq_one_letter_code
_entity_poly.pdbx_strand_id
1 'polypeptide(L)'
;MLNLERATERSCPLPPLISTLAALHFLATGTHHIVTAGLHGISRSSVSRAIKQFTDSVCLHLNDFVFFPNIENVQRTVQKQFYNIAGAY
;
A
#
# COMPACT_ATOMS: atom_id res chain seq x y z
N MET A 1 10.72 7.82 -2.69
CA MET A 1 10.55 6.83 -3.79
C MET A 1 10.49 5.45 -3.15
N LEU A 2 9.45 4.66 -3.39
CA LEU A 2 9.27 3.36 -2.69
C LEU A 2 10.40 2.40 -3.09
N ASN A 3 11.25 2.02 -2.14
CA ASN A 3 12.41 1.15 -2.40
C ASN A 3 11.98 -0.33 -2.34
N LEU A 4 11.52 -0.83 -3.48
CA LEU A 4 11.01 -2.19 -3.64
C LEU A 4 12.01 -3.12 -4.34
N GLU A 5 13.16 -2.58 -4.75
CA GLU A 5 14.22 -3.35 -5.36
C GLU A 5 15.00 -4.12 -4.29
N ARG A 6 15.33 -5.38 -4.60
CA ARG A 6 16.12 -6.22 -3.70
C ARG A 6 17.58 -6.17 -4.11
N ALA A 7 18.45 -6.02 -3.12
CA ALA A 7 19.90 -6.03 -3.32
C ALA A 7 20.47 -7.38 -3.83
N THR A 8 19.66 -8.43 -3.91
CA THR A 8 20.10 -9.74 -4.40
C THR A 8 19.05 -10.39 -5.29
N GLU A 9 19.49 -11.03 -6.38
CA GLU A 9 18.64 -11.82 -7.31
C GLU A 9 18.25 -13.20 -6.76
N ARG A 10 18.56 -13.51 -5.50
CA ARG A 10 18.27 -14.83 -4.92
C ARG A 10 16.76 -15.02 -4.74
N SER A 11 16.29 -16.23 -5.05
CA SER A 11 14.92 -16.73 -4.84
C SER A 11 13.83 -16.19 -5.78
N CYS A 12 14.17 -15.79 -7.01
CA CYS A 12 13.21 -15.28 -8.01
C CYS A 12 12.39 -14.11 -7.42
N PRO A 13 13.04 -12.96 -7.16
CA PRO A 13 12.35 -11.82 -6.59
C PRO A 13 11.22 -11.37 -7.52
N LEU A 14 10.04 -11.16 -6.95
CA LEU A 14 8.91 -10.62 -7.70
C LEU A 14 9.29 -9.24 -8.24
N PRO A 15 8.99 -8.93 -9.51
CA PRO A 15 9.13 -7.59 -10.04
C PRO A 15 8.47 -6.56 -9.11
N PRO A 16 9.04 -5.35 -8.94
CA PRO A 16 8.49 -4.32 -8.07
C PRO A 16 7.01 -4.05 -8.34
N LEU A 17 6.62 -4.00 -9.63
CA LEU A 17 5.23 -3.83 -10.07
C LEU A 17 4.30 -4.95 -9.59
N ILE A 18 4.75 -6.19 -9.64
CA ILE A 18 3.94 -7.34 -9.18
C ILE A 18 3.81 -7.30 -7.66
N SER A 19 4.88 -6.91 -6.96
CA SER A 19 4.88 -6.76 -5.51
C SER A 19 3.94 -5.64 -5.04
N THR A 20 3.92 -4.50 -5.73
CA THR A 20 2.99 -3.40 -5.42
C THR A 20 1.55 -3.79 -5.69
N LEU A 21 1.26 -4.41 -6.83
CA LEU A 21 -0.09 -4.83 -7.18
C LEU A 21 -0.62 -5.90 -6.21
N ALA A 22 0.20 -6.88 -5.83
CA ALA A 22 -0.17 -7.88 -4.84
C ALA A 22 -0.44 -7.26 -3.47
N ALA A 23 0.37 -6.30 -3.04
CA ALA A 23 0.18 -5.60 -1.77
C ALA A 23 -1.07 -4.70 -1.79
N LEU A 24 -1.29 -3.96 -2.88
CA LEU A 24 -2.46 -3.10 -3.05
C LEU A 24 -3.75 -3.93 -3.09
N HIS A 25 -3.75 -5.05 -3.81
CA HIS A 25 -4.87 -5.99 -3.83
C HIS A 25 -5.17 -6.48 -2.41
N PHE A 26 -4.15 -6.94 -1.68
CA PHE A 26 -4.33 -7.37 -0.29
C PHE A 26 -4.96 -6.28 0.60
N LEU A 27 -4.45 -5.05 0.51
CA LEU A 27 -4.93 -3.90 1.31
C LEU A 27 -6.35 -3.47 0.92
N ALA A 28 -6.68 -3.48 -0.37
CA ALA A 28 -7.98 -3.04 -0.87
C ALA A 28 -9.10 -4.04 -0.61
N THR A 29 -8.81 -5.35 -0.70
CA THR A 29 -9.84 -6.40 -0.60
C THR A 29 -9.93 -7.00 0.80
N GLY A 30 -8.93 -6.79 1.67
CA GLY A 30 -8.86 -7.42 3.00
C GLY A 30 -8.78 -8.95 2.95
N THR A 31 -8.49 -9.52 1.78
CA THR A 31 -8.52 -10.96 1.53
C THR A 31 -7.28 -11.65 2.10
N HIS A 32 -7.45 -12.89 2.59
CA HIS A 32 -6.34 -13.72 3.05
C HIS A 32 -5.35 -14.02 1.91
N HIS A 33 -4.04 -14.06 2.21
CA HIS A 33 -2.93 -14.22 1.26
C HIS A 33 -3.07 -15.40 0.26
N ILE A 34 -3.96 -16.36 0.55
CA ILE A 34 -4.26 -17.54 -0.26
C ILE A 34 -4.98 -17.16 -1.56
N VAL A 35 -5.90 -16.19 -1.52
CA VAL A 35 -6.65 -15.73 -2.71
C VAL A 35 -5.72 -14.99 -3.66
N THR A 36 -4.86 -14.12 -3.12
CA THR A 36 -3.91 -13.33 -3.91
C THR A 36 -2.82 -14.20 -4.55
N ALA A 37 -2.34 -15.23 -3.85
CA ALA A 37 -1.34 -16.18 -4.37
C ALA A 37 -1.87 -17.04 -5.53
N GLY A 38 -3.11 -17.53 -5.42
CA GLY A 38 -3.78 -18.30 -6.47
C GLY A 38 -4.02 -17.50 -7.75
N LEU A 39 -4.32 -16.20 -7.63
CA LEU A 39 -4.62 -15.33 -8.79
C LEU A 39 -3.40 -15.04 -9.68
N HIS A 40 -2.18 -15.09 -9.13
CA HIS A 40 -0.97 -14.64 -9.85
C HIS A 40 0.05 -15.76 -10.11
N GLY A 41 -0.23 -17.00 -9.69
CA GLY A 41 0.73 -18.11 -9.80
C GLY A 41 1.95 -17.94 -8.88
N ILE A 42 1.82 -17.12 -7.84
CA ILE A 42 2.92 -16.74 -6.93
C ILE A 42 2.80 -17.54 -5.63
N SER A 43 3.92 -18.00 -5.08
CA SER A 43 3.90 -18.67 -3.78
C SER A 43 3.39 -17.74 -2.67
N ARG A 44 2.61 -18.28 -1.72
CA ARG A 44 2.15 -17.54 -0.52
C ARG A 44 3.30 -16.85 0.23
N SER A 45 4.47 -17.49 0.24
CA SER A 45 5.67 -16.93 0.88
C SER A 45 6.20 -15.68 0.16
N SER A 46 6.14 -15.65 -1.17
CA SER A 46 6.56 -14.50 -1.98
C SER A 46 5.57 -13.34 -1.84
N VAL A 47 4.26 -13.61 -1.82
CA VAL A 47 3.23 -12.60 -1.53
C VAL A 47 3.42 -11.99 -0.14
N SER A 48 3.62 -12.82 0.89
CA SER A 48 3.85 -12.33 2.26
C SER A 48 5.06 -11.38 2.35
N ARG A 49 6.17 -11.74 1.70
CA ARG A 49 7.36 -10.90 1.65
C ARG A 49 7.13 -9.59 0.88
N ALA A 50 6.40 -9.65 -0.24
CA ALA A 50 6.07 -8.48 -1.03
C ALA A 50 5.18 -7.49 -0.24
N ILE A 51 4.15 -7.99 0.44
CA ILE A 51 3.29 -7.18 1.32
C ILE A 51 4.14 -6.51 2.40
N LYS A 52 4.97 -7.28 3.10
CA LYS A 52 5.82 -6.73 4.17
C LYS A 52 6.74 -5.61 3.64
N GLN A 53 7.46 -5.86 2.55
CA GLN A 53 8.40 -4.88 1.98
C GLN A 53 7.67 -3.61 1.50
N PHE A 54 6.50 -3.78 0.89
CA PHE A 54 5.66 -2.66 0.47
C PHE A 54 5.17 -1.84 1.65
N THR A 55 4.57 -2.49 2.65
CA THR A 55 4.07 -1.82 3.85
C THR A 55 5.18 -1.11 4.60
N ASP A 56 6.35 -1.74 4.79
CA ASP A 56 7.50 -1.11 5.45
C ASP A 56 7.95 0.15 4.67
N SER A 57 8.02 0.07 3.34
CA SER A 57 8.38 1.21 2.48
C SER A 57 7.37 2.35 2.54
N VAL A 58 6.08 2.02 2.60
CA VAL A 58 4.99 2.99 2.74
C VAL A 58 5.05 3.64 4.11
N CYS A 59 5.20 2.86 5.19
CA CYS A 59 5.30 3.37 6.56
C CYS A 59 6.46 4.36 6.73
N LEU A 60 7.60 4.13 6.08
CA LEU A 60 8.74 5.04 6.12
C LEU A 60 8.45 6.41 5.51
N HIS A 61 7.61 6.47 4.48
CA HIS A 61 7.22 7.72 3.81
C HIS A 61 5.85 8.23 4.27
N LEU A 62 5.19 7.52 5.19
CA LEU A 62 3.81 7.83 5.56
C LEU A 62 3.70 9.22 6.17
N ASN A 63 4.69 9.63 6.95
CA ASN A 63 4.74 10.98 7.54
C ASN A 63 4.96 12.09 6.49
N ASP A 64 5.49 11.76 5.31
CA ASP A 64 5.70 12.74 4.23
C ASP A 64 4.40 13.02 3.46
N PHE A 65 3.47 12.07 3.44
CA PHE A 65 2.25 12.13 2.63
C PHE A 65 0.95 12.17 3.45
N VAL A 66 0.96 11.64 4.67
CA VAL A 66 -0.20 11.59 5.56
C VAL A 66 0.02 12.56 6.71
N PHE A 67 -0.73 13.66 6.68
CA PHE A 67 -0.74 14.64 7.74
C PHE A 67 -2.11 14.67 8.41
N PHE A 68 -2.14 14.49 9.73
CA PHE A 68 -3.35 14.68 10.53
C PHE A 68 -3.35 16.10 11.11
N PRO A 69 -4.26 16.99 10.65
CA PRO A 69 -4.31 18.35 11.15
C PRO A 69 -4.70 18.36 12.64
N ASN A 70 -3.93 19.07 13.46
CA ASN A 70 -4.20 19.27 14.89
C ASN A 70 -4.77 20.67 15.20
N ILE A 71 -5.13 21.43 14.16
CA ILE A 71 -5.70 22.77 14.28
C ILE A 71 -7.14 22.73 13.77
N GLU A 72 -8.07 23.20 14.58
CA GLU A 72 -9.52 23.04 14.35
C GLU A 72 -10.00 23.65 13.02
N ASN A 73 -9.45 24.80 12.62
CA ASN A 73 -9.78 25.46 11.35
C ASN A 73 -9.29 24.65 10.13
N VAL A 74 -8.10 24.03 10.23
CA VAL A 74 -7.53 23.17 9.19
C VAL A 74 -8.34 21.88 9.10
N GLN A 75 -8.69 21.27 10.25
CA GLN A 75 -9.57 20.10 10.30
C GLN A 75 -10.90 20.35 9.59
N ARG A 76 -11.56 21.49 9.87
CA ARG A 76 -12.83 21.86 9.23
C ARG A 76 -12.67 22.04 7.72
N THR A 77 -11.56 22.60 7.28
CA THR A 77 -11.25 22.77 5.85
C THR A 77 -11.05 21.43 5.16
N VAL A 78 -10.24 20.54 5.74
CA VAL A 78 -9.98 19.19 5.21
C VAL A 78 -11.27 18.36 5.18
N GLN A 79 -12.11 18.44 6.22
CA GLN A 79 -13.42 17.77 6.23
C GLN A 79 -14.32 18.26 5.10
N LYS A 80 -14.44 19.58 4.90
CA LYS A 80 -15.22 20.14 3.79
C LYS A 80 -14.70 19.67 2.44
N GLN A 81 -13.38 19.71 2.23
CA GLN A 81 -12.76 19.22 1.00
C GLN A 81 -13.06 17.74 0.77
N PHE A 82 -13.00 16.93 1.82
CA PHE A 82 -13.34 15.51 1.76
C PHE A 82 -14.80 15.26 1.36
N TYR A 83 -15.74 16.00 1.94
CA TYR A 83 -17.16 15.91 1.56
C TYR A 83 -17.42 16.34 0.11
N ASN A 84 -16.70 17.36 -0.38
CA ASN A 84 -16.81 17.81 -1.77
C ASN A 84 -16.32 16.76 -2.78
N ILE A 85 -15.36 15.89 -2.42
CA ILE A 85 -14.91 14.80 -3.30
C ILE A 85 -16.07 13.84 -3.61
N ALA A 86 -17.01 13.66 -2.67
CA ALA A 86 -18.19 12.81 -2.86
C ALA A 86 -19.36 13.54 -3.57
N GLY A 87 -19.20 14.81 -3.96
CA GLY A 87 -20.23 15.60 -4.64
C GLY A 87 -21.42 16.00 -3.74
N ALA A 88 -21.23 15.99 -2.41
CA ALA A 88 -22.22 16.52 -1.48
C ALA A 88 -22.06 18.04 -1.37
N TYR A 89 -22.87 18.76 -2.15
CA TYR A 89 -22.92 20.22 -2.44
C TYR A 89 -22.13 20.69 -3.66
#